data_AF-A0A6A5S3R2-F1
#
_entry.id   AF-A0A6A5S3R2-F1
#
_cell.length_a   1.000
_cell.length_b   1.000
_cell.length_c   1.000
_cell.angle_alpha   90.00
_cell.angle_beta   90.00
_cell.angle_gamma   90.00
#
_symmetry.space_group_name_H-M   'P 1'
#
loop_
_entity.id
_entity.type
_entity.pdbx_description
1 polymer ?
#
loop_
_entity_poly.entity_id
_entity_poly.type
_entity_poly.pdbx_seq_one_letter_code
_entity_poly.pdbx_strand_id
1 'polypeptide(L)'
;MYNTARSGVLPLFSPAATQAAVEASTESFPADYITNIILEISGYLVSLVEQTALFGRPSNDHYSPSLGTLHARLHGGQLNPSPIQSHANETARIKATLGQHTTTDVTQRPLEDFEDLYYAVLARMQDIHQILNARLGSGFSTFTDAVYPDGPSIADLYVSLAQYWDALNHNKFVKAIDCAVRRSRVKYLHQEIIAQVHNDEITHSDAEELLNDLYDPKDYNGIQGLAWVSGWAPSMVAAWLQEKYRIVLKIEKEDADSKSRMERRRARMGRKFKQPQHELRSKKEVKKVVEGMDMAGGEVKKVVPVAEQQEEQAISGHQDPQDQLLQYALEWQIKTQRVSEYSQYLRSMASRNARYLVESTTSSNDMRMGNSNGAVQYDDNEDTNMAGRVFWMR
;
A
#
# COMPACT_ATOMS: atom_id res chain seq x y z
N MET A 1 32.90 -32.25 -11.68
CA MET A 1 33.69 -31.78 -10.51
C MET A 1 33.48 -30.27 -10.39
N TYR A 2 32.67 -29.82 -9.43
CA TYR A 2 32.45 -28.39 -9.18
C TYR A 2 33.19 -27.99 -7.90
N ASN A 3 34.28 -27.24 -8.05
CA ASN A 3 35.16 -26.85 -6.95
C ASN A 3 34.81 -25.41 -6.51
N THR A 4 33.62 -25.23 -5.92
CA THR A 4 33.03 -23.91 -5.62
C THR A 4 32.31 -23.83 -4.27
N ALA A 5 32.57 -24.76 -3.34
CA ALA A 5 31.95 -24.78 -2.01
C ALA A 5 32.54 -23.75 -1.04
N ARG A 6 32.28 -22.44 -1.27
CA ARG A 6 32.59 -21.39 -0.26
C ARG A 6 31.77 -20.10 -0.26
N SER A 7 30.76 -19.96 -1.13
CA SER A 7 29.75 -18.89 -0.96
C SER A 7 28.48 -19.48 -0.34
N GLY A 8 28.25 -19.16 0.93
CA GLY A 8 26.92 -19.26 1.57
C GLY A 8 26.01 -18.14 1.09
N VAL A 9 25.88 -17.98 -0.23
CA VAL A 9 25.16 -16.89 -0.90
C VAL A 9 24.47 -17.49 -2.12
N LEU A 10 23.18 -17.23 -2.26
CA LEU A 10 22.39 -17.57 -3.45
C LEU A 10 22.85 -16.71 -4.64
N PRO A 11 22.81 -17.23 -5.87
CA PRO A 11 23.06 -16.40 -7.04
C PRO A 11 22.08 -15.23 -7.09
N LEU A 12 22.51 -14.13 -7.70
CA LEU A 12 21.62 -12.98 -7.95
C LEU A 12 20.54 -13.40 -8.97
N PHE A 13 19.36 -12.79 -8.85
CA PHE A 13 18.35 -12.86 -9.91
C PHE A 13 18.88 -12.25 -11.22
N SER A 14 18.25 -12.62 -12.34
CA SER A 14 18.53 -12.01 -13.64
C SER A 14 18.27 -10.49 -13.62
N PRO A 15 18.94 -9.70 -14.47
CA PRO A 15 18.64 -8.28 -14.59
C PRO A 15 17.17 -8.06 -14.96
N ALA A 16 16.46 -7.28 -14.15
CA ALA A 16 15.07 -6.94 -14.40
C ALA A 16 14.89 -6.12 -15.68
N ALA A 17 13.67 -6.14 -16.24
CA ALA A 17 13.37 -5.47 -17.50
C ALA A 17 13.69 -3.97 -17.44
N THR A 18 14.31 -3.46 -18.51
CA THR A 18 14.56 -2.02 -18.69
C THR A 18 13.48 -1.39 -19.56
N GLN A 19 13.20 -0.10 -19.32
CA GLN A 19 12.24 0.66 -20.13
C GLN A 19 12.51 0.53 -21.62
N ALA A 20 13.75 0.74 -22.05
CA ALA A 20 14.15 0.65 -23.45
C ALA A 20 13.93 -0.75 -24.06
N ALA A 21 14.17 -1.83 -23.30
CA ALA A 21 13.96 -3.20 -23.78
C ALA A 21 12.46 -3.55 -23.93
N VAL A 22 11.61 -2.99 -23.07
CA VAL A 22 10.15 -3.13 -23.15
C VAL A 22 9.58 -2.26 -24.27
N GLU A 23 10.05 -1.03 -24.42
CA GLU A 23 9.66 -0.12 -25.51
C GLU A 23 10.01 -0.71 -26.88
N ALA A 24 11.22 -1.27 -27.04
CA ALA A 24 11.65 -1.97 -28.25
C ALA A 24 10.91 -3.30 -28.53
N SER A 25 10.17 -3.85 -27.56
CA SER A 25 9.39 -5.06 -27.77
C SER A 25 8.11 -4.77 -28.56
N THR A 26 7.97 -5.44 -29.72
CA THR A 26 6.78 -5.37 -30.59
C THR A 26 5.65 -6.30 -30.17
N GLU A 27 5.95 -7.31 -29.35
CA GLU A 27 5.01 -8.34 -28.92
C GLU A 27 4.70 -8.23 -27.43
N SER A 28 3.48 -8.63 -27.06
CA SER A 28 3.00 -8.71 -25.69
C SER A 28 2.43 -10.11 -25.42
N PHE A 29 2.48 -10.57 -24.17
CA PHE A 29 1.76 -11.79 -23.80
C PHE A 29 0.25 -11.52 -23.62
N PRO A 30 -0.61 -12.55 -23.77
CA PRO A 30 -2.04 -12.45 -23.47
C PRO A 30 -2.32 -12.01 -22.03
N ALA A 31 -3.36 -11.21 -21.84
CA ALA A 31 -3.68 -10.61 -20.53
C ALA A 31 -4.12 -11.66 -19.49
N ASP A 32 -4.86 -12.67 -19.91
CA ASP A 32 -5.29 -13.81 -19.10
C ASP A 32 -4.10 -14.63 -18.57
N TYR A 33 -3.10 -14.91 -19.43
CA TYR A 33 -1.86 -15.55 -19.01
C TYR A 33 -1.14 -14.75 -17.92
N ILE A 34 -1.02 -13.44 -18.10
CA ILE A 34 -0.35 -12.55 -17.14
C ILE A 34 -1.10 -12.48 -15.81
N THR A 35 -2.42 -12.29 -15.86
CA THR A 35 -3.30 -12.29 -14.69
C THR A 35 -3.14 -13.57 -13.88
N ASN A 36 -3.17 -14.74 -14.54
CA ASN A 36 -3.00 -16.02 -13.87
C ASN A 36 -1.63 -16.15 -13.19
N ILE A 37 -0.54 -15.77 -13.87
CA ILE A 37 0.83 -15.80 -13.30
C ILE A 37 0.98 -14.85 -12.09
N ILE A 38 0.42 -13.64 -12.15
CA ILE A 38 0.46 -12.70 -11.01
C ILE A 38 -0.33 -13.27 -9.82
N LEU A 39 -1.52 -13.84 -10.05
CA LEU A 39 -2.36 -14.43 -9.00
C LEU A 39 -1.71 -15.67 -8.37
N GLU A 40 -1.15 -16.57 -9.18
CA GLU A 40 -0.44 -17.76 -8.72
C GLU A 40 0.76 -17.40 -7.84
N ILE A 41 1.64 -16.53 -8.33
CA ILE A 41 2.85 -16.13 -7.59
C ILE A 41 2.47 -15.34 -6.33
N SER A 42 1.51 -14.41 -6.40
CA SER A 42 1.10 -13.64 -5.21
C SER A 42 0.44 -14.53 -4.15
N GLY A 43 -0.46 -15.43 -4.52
CA GLY A 43 -1.08 -16.40 -3.60
C GLY A 43 -0.07 -17.36 -2.97
N TYR A 44 0.91 -17.83 -3.74
CA TYR A 44 2.04 -18.62 -3.25
C TYR A 44 2.89 -17.84 -2.24
N LEU A 45 3.29 -16.61 -2.57
CA LEU A 45 4.13 -15.78 -1.70
C LEU A 45 3.41 -15.32 -0.42
N VAL A 46 2.09 -15.11 -0.45
CA VAL A 46 1.30 -14.85 0.76
C VAL A 46 1.31 -16.09 1.65
N SER A 47 0.95 -17.25 1.08
CA SER A 47 0.90 -18.54 1.79
C SER A 47 2.24 -18.93 2.41
N LEU A 48 3.34 -18.73 1.68
CA LEU A 48 4.71 -18.96 2.12
C LEU A 48 5.06 -18.19 3.41
N VAL A 49 4.60 -16.93 3.50
CA VAL A 49 4.91 -16.02 4.60
C VAL A 49 4.04 -16.30 5.83
N GLU A 50 2.83 -16.81 5.64
CA GLU A 50 1.97 -17.27 6.75
C GLU A 50 2.51 -18.56 7.39
N GLN A 51 3.19 -19.42 6.60
CA GLN A 51 3.70 -20.72 7.04
C GLN A 51 5.09 -20.66 7.71
N THR A 52 5.84 -19.56 7.57
CA THR A 52 7.21 -19.46 8.10
C THR A 52 7.49 -18.21 8.94
N ALA A 53 8.24 -18.41 10.03
CA ALA A 53 8.81 -17.31 10.82
C ALA A 53 10.14 -16.78 10.26
N LEU A 54 10.71 -17.38 9.21
CA LEU A 54 12.02 -17.00 8.66
C LEU A 54 12.06 -15.55 8.15
N PHE A 55 10.92 -15.05 7.65
CA PHE A 55 10.75 -13.70 7.10
C PHE A 55 10.15 -12.70 8.10
N GLY A 56 10.24 -12.99 9.40
CA GLY A 56 9.56 -12.25 10.46
C GLY A 56 8.07 -12.62 10.57
N ARG A 57 7.35 -11.96 11.49
CA ARG A 57 5.89 -12.10 11.57
C ARG A 57 5.23 -11.22 10.51
N PRO A 58 4.22 -11.71 9.76
CA PRO A 58 3.44 -10.85 8.89
C PRO A 58 2.81 -9.70 9.69
N SER A 59 2.74 -8.52 9.09
CA SER A 59 2.01 -7.40 9.68
C SER A 59 0.52 -7.66 9.57
N ASN A 60 -0.17 -7.72 10.71
CA ASN A 60 -1.63 -7.83 10.76
C ASN A 60 -2.33 -6.46 10.53
N ASP A 61 -1.62 -5.44 10.04
CA ASP A 61 -2.24 -4.15 9.71
C ASP A 61 -2.88 -4.20 8.32
N HIS A 62 -4.18 -4.51 8.30
CA HIS A 62 -5.02 -4.45 7.09
C HIS A 62 -5.06 -3.06 6.42
N TYR A 63 -4.54 -2.01 7.08
CA TYR A 63 -4.46 -0.64 6.57
C TYR A 63 -3.03 -0.23 6.13
N SER A 64 -2.15 -1.21 5.92
CA SER A 64 -0.88 -1.05 5.20
C SER A 64 -0.92 -1.84 3.87
N PRO A 65 -0.43 -1.30 2.73
CA PRO A 65 -0.50 -1.96 1.42
C PRO A 65 0.59 -3.03 1.26
N SER A 66 0.55 -4.04 2.12
CA SER A 66 1.36 -5.25 2.00
C SER A 66 0.90 -6.12 0.82
N LEU A 67 1.74 -7.06 0.38
CA LEU A 67 1.34 -8.06 -0.63
C LEU A 67 0.03 -8.78 -0.26
N GLY A 68 -0.10 -9.23 0.99
CA GLY A 68 -1.32 -9.88 1.49
C GLY A 68 -2.53 -8.95 1.49
N THR A 69 -2.35 -7.68 1.86
CA THR A 69 -3.42 -6.67 1.81
C THR A 69 -3.89 -6.42 0.38
N LEU A 70 -2.96 -6.21 -0.56
CA LEU A 70 -3.28 -5.93 -1.96
C LEU A 70 -3.92 -7.15 -2.65
N HIS A 71 -3.41 -8.36 -2.38
CA HIS A 71 -4.02 -9.61 -2.83
C HIS A 71 -5.46 -9.77 -2.31
N ALA A 72 -5.67 -9.58 -1.00
CA ALA A 72 -7.02 -9.66 -0.41
C ALA A 72 -7.98 -8.60 -0.95
N ARG A 73 -7.51 -7.38 -1.22
CA ARG A 73 -8.30 -6.31 -1.88
C ARG A 73 -8.68 -6.66 -3.31
N LEU A 74 -7.76 -7.26 -4.07
CA LEU A 74 -8.04 -7.62 -5.45
C LEU A 74 -9.13 -8.71 -5.53
N HIS A 75 -9.02 -9.73 -4.66
CA HIS A 75 -10.02 -10.80 -4.52
C HIS A 75 -11.36 -10.34 -3.91
N GLY A 76 -11.35 -9.37 -2.99
CA GLY A 76 -12.58 -8.78 -2.43
C GLY A 76 -13.29 -7.79 -3.35
N GLY A 77 -12.84 -7.66 -4.60
CA GLY A 77 -13.43 -6.76 -5.59
C GLY A 77 -13.19 -5.28 -5.31
N GLN A 78 -12.33 -4.91 -4.35
CA GLN A 78 -12.00 -3.50 -4.13
C GLN A 78 -11.34 -2.89 -5.37
N LEU A 79 -11.62 -1.62 -5.60
CA LEU A 79 -10.96 -0.81 -6.63
C LEU A 79 -9.59 -0.32 -6.13
N ASN A 80 -8.65 -0.17 -7.06
CA ASN A 80 -7.37 0.48 -6.79
C ASN A 80 -7.56 2.00 -6.64
N PRO A 81 -6.61 2.70 -5.97
CA PRO A 81 -6.57 4.16 -5.98
C PRO A 81 -6.53 4.69 -7.42
N SER A 82 -7.07 5.90 -7.64
CA SER A 82 -7.10 6.52 -8.97
C SER A 82 -5.72 6.48 -9.64
N PRO A 83 -5.64 6.12 -10.93
CA PRO A 83 -4.36 6.11 -11.65
C PRO A 83 -3.82 7.53 -11.90
N ILE A 84 -4.62 8.58 -11.65
CA ILE A 84 -4.19 9.98 -11.66
C ILE A 84 -3.85 10.41 -10.22
N GLN A 85 -2.61 10.85 -10.01
CA GLN A 85 -2.07 11.14 -8.66
C GLN A 85 -2.75 12.30 -7.92
N SER A 86 -3.28 13.30 -8.63
CA SER A 86 -4.07 14.39 -8.03
C SER A 86 -5.34 13.84 -7.37
N HIS A 87 -6.09 13.01 -8.08
CA HIS A 87 -7.33 12.41 -7.61
C HIS A 87 -7.10 11.34 -6.54
N ALA A 88 -5.96 10.63 -6.59
CA ALA A 88 -5.58 9.65 -5.57
C ALA A 88 -5.40 10.24 -4.15
N ASN A 89 -5.32 11.57 -4.03
CA ASN A 89 -5.26 12.28 -2.75
C ASN A 89 -6.58 13.00 -2.39
N GLU A 90 -7.57 13.03 -3.28
CA GLU A 90 -8.79 13.81 -3.09
C GLU A 90 -9.81 13.08 -2.19
N THR A 91 -9.89 13.52 -0.94
CA THR A 91 -10.72 12.88 0.11
C THR A 91 -12.20 12.79 -0.26
N ALA A 92 -12.74 13.73 -1.04
CA ALA A 92 -14.14 13.71 -1.48
C ALA A 92 -14.42 12.57 -2.47
N ARG A 93 -13.66 12.51 -3.58
CA ARG A 93 -13.73 11.41 -4.56
C ARG A 93 -13.49 10.04 -3.92
N ILE A 94 -12.50 9.92 -3.03
CA ILE A 94 -12.21 8.66 -2.35
C ILE A 94 -13.37 8.20 -1.45
N LYS A 95 -14.05 9.13 -0.75
CA LYS A 95 -15.25 8.80 0.03
C LYS A 95 -16.43 8.37 -0.86
N ALA A 96 -16.55 8.93 -2.06
CA ALA A 96 -17.58 8.53 -3.03
C ALA A 96 -17.32 7.13 -3.64
N THR A 97 -16.05 6.69 -3.71
CA THR A 97 -15.67 5.38 -4.25
C THR A 97 -15.42 4.29 -3.20
N LEU A 98 -15.30 4.65 -1.91
CA LEU A 98 -14.94 3.75 -0.79
C LEU A 98 -15.80 2.47 -0.65
N GLY A 99 -17.06 2.53 -1.10
CA GLY A 99 -18.01 1.40 -1.07
C GLY A 99 -18.23 0.74 -2.42
N GLN A 100 -17.50 1.13 -3.46
CA GLN A 100 -17.60 0.54 -4.79
C GLN A 100 -16.73 -0.71 -4.89
N HIS A 101 -17.36 -1.83 -5.23
CA HIS A 101 -16.69 -3.09 -5.51
C HIS A 101 -17.03 -3.53 -6.92
N THR A 102 -16.06 -4.09 -7.64
CA THR A 102 -16.35 -4.83 -8.86
C THR A 102 -16.98 -6.18 -8.51
N THR A 103 -17.97 -6.60 -9.29
CA THR A 103 -18.55 -7.95 -9.24
C THR A 103 -17.87 -8.91 -10.21
N THR A 104 -16.96 -8.42 -11.05
CA THR A 104 -16.16 -9.22 -11.98
C THR A 104 -15.22 -10.13 -11.19
N ASP A 105 -15.20 -11.42 -11.52
CA ASP A 105 -14.23 -12.36 -10.96
C ASP A 105 -12.79 -11.87 -11.17
N VAL A 106 -11.92 -12.18 -10.21
CA VAL A 106 -10.53 -11.72 -10.20
C VAL A 106 -9.79 -12.10 -11.49
N THR A 107 -10.03 -13.29 -12.06
CA THR A 107 -9.36 -13.72 -13.29
C THR A 107 -9.80 -12.95 -14.54
N GLN A 108 -10.96 -12.29 -14.47
CA GLN A 108 -11.59 -11.53 -15.56
C GLN A 108 -11.46 -10.01 -15.37
N ARG A 109 -10.77 -9.55 -14.31
CA ARG A 109 -10.46 -8.13 -14.10
C ARG A 109 -9.49 -7.62 -15.17
N PRO A 110 -9.59 -6.35 -15.59
CA PRO A 110 -8.71 -5.78 -16.60
C PRO A 110 -7.27 -5.67 -16.07
N LEU A 111 -6.26 -5.83 -16.94
CA LEU A 111 -4.88 -6.05 -16.52
C LEU A 111 -4.27 -4.86 -15.73
N GLU A 112 -4.75 -3.64 -15.94
CA GLU A 112 -4.38 -2.47 -15.14
C GLU A 112 -4.69 -2.61 -13.63
N ASP A 113 -5.68 -3.42 -13.24
CA ASP A 113 -6.02 -3.65 -11.83
C ASP A 113 -4.91 -4.42 -11.08
N PHE A 114 -3.96 -5.01 -11.80
CA PHE A 114 -2.87 -5.80 -11.26
C PHE A 114 -1.57 -4.99 -11.06
N GLU A 115 -1.53 -3.70 -11.44
CA GLU A 115 -0.35 -2.83 -11.34
C GLU A 115 0.30 -2.89 -9.95
N ASP A 116 -0.46 -2.62 -8.90
CA ASP A 116 0.08 -2.53 -7.53
C ASP A 116 0.45 -3.92 -6.96
N LEU A 117 -0.29 -4.96 -7.35
CA LEU A 117 0.01 -6.33 -6.96
C LEU A 117 1.31 -6.83 -7.60
N TYR A 118 1.54 -6.50 -8.88
CA TYR A 118 2.78 -6.78 -9.60
C TYR A 118 4.01 -6.15 -8.91
N TYR A 119 3.95 -4.87 -8.53
CA TYR A 119 5.04 -4.24 -7.79
C TYR A 119 5.27 -4.89 -6.42
N ALA A 120 4.20 -5.22 -5.69
CA ALA A 120 4.29 -5.87 -4.39
C ALA A 120 4.89 -7.29 -4.45
N VAL A 121 4.59 -8.05 -5.51
CA VAL A 121 5.20 -9.35 -5.78
C VAL A 121 6.71 -9.20 -6.02
N LEU A 122 7.13 -8.32 -6.94
CA LEU A 122 8.56 -8.09 -7.22
C LEU A 122 9.33 -7.70 -5.96
N ALA A 123 8.80 -6.74 -5.19
CA ALA A 123 9.41 -6.29 -3.94
C ALA A 123 9.51 -7.43 -2.91
N ARG A 124 8.48 -8.27 -2.77
CA ARG A 124 8.51 -9.38 -1.81
C ARG A 124 9.49 -10.49 -2.23
N MET A 125 9.65 -10.76 -3.51
CA MET A 125 10.63 -11.73 -4.01
C MET A 125 12.07 -11.28 -3.74
N GLN A 126 12.37 -10.01 -3.99
CA GLN A 126 13.66 -9.39 -3.65
C GLN A 126 13.92 -9.42 -2.14
N ASP A 127 12.93 -9.08 -1.31
CA ASP A 127 13.03 -9.09 0.15
C ASP A 127 13.29 -10.51 0.70
N ILE A 128 12.56 -11.52 0.21
CA ILE A 128 12.83 -12.93 0.54
C ILE A 128 14.26 -13.33 0.15
N HIS A 129 14.73 -12.99 -1.06
CA HIS A 129 16.09 -13.27 -1.52
C HIS A 129 17.16 -12.62 -0.63
N GLN A 130 16.95 -11.36 -0.23
CA GLN A 130 17.83 -10.64 0.69
C GLN A 130 17.88 -11.29 2.07
N ILE A 131 16.72 -11.68 2.63
CA ILE A 131 16.66 -12.37 3.93
C ILE A 131 17.34 -13.74 3.87
N LEU A 132 17.08 -14.54 2.84
CA LEU A 132 17.73 -15.86 2.68
C LEU A 132 19.26 -15.70 2.57
N ASN A 133 19.75 -14.74 1.78
CA ASN A 133 21.17 -14.45 1.68
C ASN A 133 21.79 -14.01 3.00
N ALA A 134 21.12 -13.15 3.76
CA ALA A 134 21.60 -12.73 5.08
C ALA A 134 21.72 -13.92 6.06
N ARG A 135 20.78 -14.88 6.01
CA ARG A 135 20.80 -16.10 6.86
C ARG A 135 21.87 -17.11 6.45
N LEU A 136 22.04 -17.35 5.16
CA LEU A 136 23.08 -18.24 4.63
C LEU A 136 24.48 -17.66 4.87
N GLY A 137 24.67 -16.36 4.62
CA GLY A 137 25.96 -15.68 4.80
C GLY A 137 26.41 -15.54 6.26
N SER A 138 25.47 -15.58 7.21
CA SER A 138 25.74 -15.60 8.66
C SER A 138 25.82 -17.02 9.24
N GLY A 139 25.54 -18.06 8.46
CA GLY A 139 25.52 -19.45 8.93
C GLY A 139 24.32 -19.82 9.82
N PHE A 140 23.30 -18.97 9.92
CA PHE A 140 22.04 -19.30 10.62
C PHE A 140 21.17 -20.31 9.86
N SER A 141 21.47 -20.57 8.59
CA SER A 141 20.77 -21.54 7.77
C SER A 141 21.70 -22.14 6.71
N THR A 142 21.36 -23.32 6.21
CA THR A 142 22.03 -24.00 5.09
C THR A 142 21.09 -24.12 3.88
N PHE A 143 21.63 -24.37 2.68
CA PHE A 143 20.82 -24.55 1.47
C PHE A 143 19.81 -25.71 1.57
N THR A 144 20.11 -26.72 2.39
CA THR A 144 19.26 -27.90 2.62
C THR A 144 18.21 -27.72 3.71
N ASP A 145 18.23 -26.61 4.45
CA ASP A 145 17.23 -26.36 5.50
C ASP A 145 15.86 -26.12 4.87
N ALA A 146 14.82 -26.72 5.45
CA ALA A 146 13.44 -26.48 5.03
C ALA A 146 12.97 -25.08 5.48
N VAL A 147 12.23 -24.39 4.60
CA VAL A 147 11.74 -23.03 4.86
C VAL A 147 10.65 -23.02 5.95
N TYR A 148 9.90 -24.10 6.07
CA TYR A 148 8.91 -24.40 7.12
C TYR A 148 8.77 -25.93 7.22
N PRO A 149 8.12 -26.49 8.27
CA PRO A 149 7.93 -27.94 8.38
C PRO A 149 7.24 -28.51 7.13
N ASP A 150 7.80 -29.59 6.58
CA ASP A 150 7.36 -30.23 5.32
C ASP A 150 7.37 -29.31 4.07
N GLY A 151 8.00 -28.13 4.15
CA GLY A 151 8.18 -27.18 3.06
C GLY A 151 9.40 -27.44 2.17
N PRO A 152 9.58 -26.62 1.10
CA PRO A 152 10.75 -26.71 0.23
C PRO A 152 12.04 -26.38 0.98
N SER A 153 13.18 -26.86 0.49
CA SER A 153 14.48 -26.37 0.97
C SER A 153 14.73 -24.92 0.54
N ILE A 154 15.66 -24.23 1.20
CA ILE A 154 16.09 -22.89 0.79
C ILE A 154 16.60 -22.88 -0.66
N ALA A 155 17.26 -23.95 -1.12
CA ALA A 155 17.68 -24.10 -2.51
C ALA A 155 16.48 -24.21 -3.48
N ASP A 156 15.50 -25.06 -3.17
CA ASP A 156 14.33 -25.27 -4.03
C ASP A 156 13.46 -24.01 -4.11
N LEU A 157 13.24 -23.32 -2.97
CA LEU A 157 12.56 -22.04 -2.94
C LEU A 157 13.29 -21.00 -3.81
N TYR A 158 14.62 -20.94 -3.76
CA TYR A 158 15.37 -20.03 -4.63
C TYR A 158 15.18 -20.35 -6.11
N VAL A 159 15.19 -21.62 -6.51
CA VAL A 159 14.95 -22.02 -7.91
C VAL A 159 13.56 -21.56 -8.36
N SER A 160 12.52 -21.74 -7.54
CA SER A 160 11.17 -21.25 -7.83
C SER A 160 11.13 -19.72 -7.95
N LEU A 161 11.75 -18.99 -7.01
CA LEU A 161 11.81 -17.53 -7.04
C LEU A 161 12.54 -17.00 -8.28
N ALA A 162 13.62 -17.64 -8.71
CA ALA A 162 14.35 -17.26 -9.93
C ALA A 162 13.48 -17.46 -11.18
N GLN A 163 12.77 -18.59 -11.29
CA GLN A 163 11.85 -18.86 -12.41
C GLN A 163 10.70 -17.84 -12.46
N TYR A 164 10.08 -17.54 -11.31
CA TYR A 164 9.06 -16.50 -11.20
C TYR A 164 9.61 -15.11 -11.56
N TRP A 165 10.86 -14.81 -11.19
CA TRP A 165 11.48 -13.52 -11.48
C TRP A 165 11.72 -13.34 -12.97
N ASP A 166 12.24 -14.36 -13.63
CA ASP A 166 12.45 -14.39 -15.09
C ASP A 166 11.12 -14.25 -15.85
N ALA A 167 10.05 -14.89 -15.37
CA ALA A 167 8.72 -14.78 -15.96
C ALA A 167 8.13 -13.36 -15.84
N LEU A 168 8.16 -12.77 -14.64
CA LEU A 168 7.64 -11.43 -14.37
C LEU A 168 8.45 -10.33 -15.07
N ASN A 169 9.76 -10.52 -15.23
CA ASN A 169 10.67 -9.58 -15.90
C ASN A 169 10.86 -9.86 -17.41
N HIS A 170 10.09 -10.79 -18.00
CA HIS A 170 10.16 -11.01 -19.43
C HIS A 170 9.60 -9.80 -20.20
N ASN A 171 10.33 -9.26 -21.18
CA ASN A 171 9.95 -8.00 -21.87
C ASN A 171 8.50 -7.99 -22.38
N LYS A 172 8.01 -9.10 -22.96
CA LYS A 172 6.61 -9.23 -23.46
C LYS A 172 5.56 -9.23 -22.35
N PHE A 173 5.93 -9.65 -21.14
CA PHE A 173 5.08 -9.63 -19.94
C PHE A 173 4.91 -8.18 -19.46
N VAL A 174 6.04 -7.51 -19.20
CA VAL A 174 6.07 -6.11 -18.76
C VAL A 174 5.43 -5.18 -19.80
N LYS A 175 5.65 -5.41 -21.10
CA LYS A 175 5.02 -4.66 -22.20
C LYS A 175 3.50 -4.67 -22.13
N ALA A 176 2.89 -5.83 -21.88
CA ALA A 176 1.45 -5.97 -21.84
C ALA A 176 0.83 -5.17 -20.68
N ILE A 177 1.46 -5.23 -19.50
CA ILE A 177 1.02 -4.49 -18.32
C ILE A 177 1.24 -2.99 -18.53
N ASP A 178 2.41 -2.55 -19.04
CA ASP A 178 2.68 -1.15 -19.39
C ASP A 178 1.62 -0.59 -20.34
N CYS A 179 1.31 -1.32 -21.42
CA CYS A 179 0.26 -0.93 -22.36
C CYS A 179 -1.15 -0.97 -21.75
N ALA A 180 -1.46 -1.85 -20.79
CA ALA A 180 -2.74 -1.82 -20.07
C ALA A 180 -2.85 -0.60 -19.16
N VAL A 181 -1.82 -0.33 -18.37
CA VAL A 181 -1.74 0.81 -17.44
C VAL A 181 -1.82 2.15 -18.19
N ARG A 182 -1.11 2.32 -19.33
CA ARG A 182 -1.23 3.53 -20.18
C ARG A 182 -2.65 3.71 -20.72
N ARG A 183 -3.26 2.65 -21.28
CA ARG A 183 -4.65 2.69 -21.78
C ARG A 183 -5.66 3.03 -20.68
N SER A 184 -5.47 2.51 -19.47
CA SER A 184 -6.31 2.84 -18.31
C SER A 184 -6.19 4.31 -17.91
N ARG A 185 -4.97 4.87 -17.90
CA ARG A 185 -4.74 6.31 -17.65
C ARG A 185 -5.37 7.20 -18.72
N VAL A 186 -5.23 6.84 -20.00
CA VAL A 186 -5.92 7.51 -21.12
C VAL A 186 -7.44 7.48 -20.94
N LYS A 187 -7.99 6.30 -20.65
CA LYS A 187 -9.43 6.13 -20.40
C LYS A 187 -9.91 6.99 -19.22
N TYR A 188 -9.13 7.08 -18.14
CA TYR A 188 -9.48 7.93 -17.00
C TYR A 188 -9.40 9.42 -17.36
N LEU A 189 -8.34 9.87 -18.05
CA LEU A 189 -8.21 11.25 -18.51
C LEU A 189 -9.36 11.66 -19.44
N HIS A 190 -9.75 10.79 -20.37
CA HIS A 190 -10.93 10.98 -21.22
C HIS A 190 -12.21 11.16 -20.40
N GLN A 191 -12.43 10.30 -19.39
CA GLN A 191 -13.59 10.41 -18.50
C GLN A 191 -13.57 11.70 -17.68
N GLU A 192 -12.40 12.17 -17.26
CA GLU A 192 -12.24 13.46 -16.57
C GLU A 192 -12.59 14.64 -17.48
N ILE A 193 -12.09 14.66 -18.72
CA ILE A 193 -12.41 15.71 -19.70
C ILE A 193 -13.93 15.78 -19.95
N ILE A 194 -14.60 14.63 -20.10
CA ILE A 194 -16.07 14.59 -20.21
C ILE A 194 -16.77 15.12 -18.95
N ALA A 195 -16.26 14.80 -17.75
CA ALA A 195 -16.82 15.31 -16.50
C ALA A 195 -16.66 16.83 -16.37
N GLN A 196 -15.51 17.38 -16.76
CA GLN A 196 -15.24 18.82 -16.78
C GLN A 196 -16.17 19.57 -17.74
N VAL A 197 -16.42 19.02 -18.95
CA VAL A 197 -17.45 19.54 -19.87
C VAL A 197 -18.84 19.52 -19.23
N HIS A 198 -19.21 18.42 -18.57
CA HIS A 198 -20.54 18.29 -17.95
C HIS A 198 -20.77 19.25 -16.77
N ASN A 199 -19.69 19.65 -16.10
CA ASN A 199 -19.71 20.61 -14.99
C ASN A 199 -19.56 22.08 -15.44
N ASP A 200 -19.54 22.36 -16.75
CA ASP A 200 -19.23 23.67 -17.35
C ASP A 200 -17.84 24.23 -16.93
N GLU A 201 -16.88 23.37 -16.58
CA GLU A 201 -15.51 23.75 -16.19
C GLU A 201 -14.61 24.08 -17.40
N ILE A 202 -14.87 23.46 -18.55
CA ILE A 202 -14.20 23.68 -19.84
C ILE A 202 -15.22 23.70 -20.98
N THR A 203 -14.91 24.35 -22.12
CA THR A 203 -15.82 24.34 -23.26
C THR A 203 -15.71 23.04 -24.06
N HIS A 204 -16.74 22.76 -24.88
CA HIS A 204 -16.69 21.64 -25.84
C HIS A 204 -15.51 21.74 -26.82
N SER A 205 -15.05 22.96 -27.18
CA SER A 205 -13.93 23.16 -28.08
C SER A 205 -12.60 22.78 -27.40
N ASP A 206 -12.41 23.21 -26.15
CA ASP A 206 -11.20 22.88 -25.37
C ASP A 206 -11.13 21.36 -25.13
N ALA A 207 -12.28 20.73 -24.88
CA ALA A 207 -12.37 19.28 -24.72
C ALA A 207 -12.05 18.50 -26.00
N GLU A 208 -12.43 19.01 -27.18
CA GLU A 208 -12.06 18.40 -28.46
C GLU A 208 -10.55 18.51 -28.71
N GLU A 209 -9.93 19.65 -28.41
CA GLU A 209 -8.46 19.84 -28.46
C GLU A 209 -7.74 18.87 -27.50
N LEU A 210 -8.13 18.85 -26.22
CA LEU A 210 -7.55 17.96 -25.21
C LEU A 210 -7.72 16.47 -25.55
N LEU A 211 -8.84 16.07 -26.16
CA LEU A 211 -9.04 14.69 -26.60
C LEU A 211 -8.20 14.34 -27.83
N ASN A 212 -8.03 15.28 -28.77
CA ASN A 212 -7.15 15.07 -29.93
C ASN A 212 -5.69 14.87 -29.47
N ASP A 213 -5.20 15.72 -28.57
CA ASP A 213 -3.86 15.59 -27.97
C ASP A 213 -3.71 14.25 -27.20
N LEU A 214 -4.71 13.88 -26.39
CA LEU A 214 -4.69 12.64 -25.60
C LEU A 214 -4.56 11.36 -26.45
N TYR A 215 -5.00 11.41 -27.72
CA TYR A 215 -4.91 10.30 -28.67
C TYR A 215 -3.85 10.47 -29.77
N ASP A 216 -3.10 11.58 -29.83
CA ASP A 216 -1.97 11.70 -30.76
C ASP A 216 -0.89 10.65 -30.38
N PRO A 217 -0.34 9.89 -31.36
CA PRO A 217 0.66 8.88 -31.08
C PRO A 217 1.93 9.38 -30.38
N LYS A 218 2.30 10.66 -30.49
CA LYS A 218 3.46 11.24 -29.79
C LYS A 218 3.15 11.44 -28.31
N ASP A 219 2.02 12.07 -28.02
CA ASP A 219 1.62 12.43 -26.66
C ASP A 219 1.14 11.21 -25.87
N TYR A 220 0.44 10.28 -26.53
CA TYR A 220 0.12 8.96 -25.98
C TYR A 220 1.37 8.20 -25.50
N ASN A 221 2.48 8.27 -26.23
CA ASN A 221 3.74 7.67 -25.82
C ASN A 221 4.42 8.40 -24.64
N GLY A 222 4.08 9.68 -24.43
CA GLY A 222 4.47 10.46 -23.25
C GLY A 222 3.68 10.12 -21.99
N ILE A 223 2.47 9.53 -22.11
CA ILE A 223 1.65 9.13 -20.95
C ILE A 223 2.36 8.03 -20.17
N GLN A 224 2.60 8.29 -18.88
CA GLN A 224 3.32 7.39 -17.99
C GLN A 224 2.65 6.01 -17.93
N GLY A 225 3.40 4.96 -18.25
CA GLY A 225 3.03 3.57 -18.04
C GLY A 225 3.52 3.03 -16.69
N LEU A 226 4.02 1.81 -16.65
CA LEU A 226 4.54 1.25 -15.39
C LEU A 226 5.64 2.14 -14.79
N ALA A 227 5.66 2.22 -13.46
CA ALA A 227 6.80 2.72 -12.73
C ALA A 227 7.96 1.72 -12.88
N TRP A 228 9.10 2.20 -13.37
CA TRP A 228 10.30 1.39 -13.60
C TRP A 228 11.03 1.10 -12.27
N VAL A 229 10.40 0.25 -11.45
CA VAL A 229 10.89 -0.16 -10.12
C VAL A 229 11.96 -1.25 -10.16
N SER A 230 12.42 -1.67 -11.35
CA SER A 230 13.35 -2.78 -11.56
C SER A 230 14.71 -2.63 -10.86
N GLY A 231 15.12 -1.41 -10.51
CA GLY A 231 16.31 -1.10 -9.71
C GLY A 231 16.03 -0.60 -8.29
N TRP A 232 14.78 -0.64 -7.82
CA TRP A 232 14.41 -0.13 -6.49
C TRP A 232 14.65 -1.20 -5.41
N ALA A 233 14.99 -0.76 -4.20
CA ALA A 233 14.98 -1.64 -3.04
C ALA A 233 13.52 -1.95 -2.63
N PRO A 234 13.23 -3.12 -2.01
CA PRO A 234 11.89 -3.47 -1.55
C PRO A 234 11.24 -2.41 -0.66
N SER A 235 12.03 -1.76 0.19
CA SER A 235 11.59 -0.66 1.07
C SER A 235 11.17 0.60 0.30
N MET A 236 11.74 0.88 -0.87
CA MET A 236 11.33 2.00 -1.74
C MET A 236 9.99 1.70 -2.42
N VAL A 237 9.80 0.47 -2.90
CA VAL A 237 8.51 0.04 -3.48
C VAL A 237 7.42 0.06 -2.41
N ALA A 238 7.71 -0.44 -1.20
CA ALA A 238 6.80 -0.38 -0.07
C ALA A 238 6.45 1.07 0.33
N ALA A 239 7.42 1.99 0.36
CA ALA A 239 7.17 3.40 0.65
C ALA A 239 6.32 4.09 -0.44
N TRP A 240 6.54 3.76 -1.71
CA TRP A 240 5.75 4.27 -2.82
C TRP A 240 4.29 3.77 -2.78
N LEU A 241 4.09 2.47 -2.53
CA LEU A 241 2.75 1.90 -2.30
C LEU A 241 2.09 2.54 -1.06
N GLN A 242 2.84 2.72 0.02
CA GLN A 242 2.35 3.34 1.26
C GLN A 242 1.85 4.77 1.04
N GLU A 243 2.49 5.55 0.15
CA GLU A 243 1.99 6.88 -0.22
C GLU A 243 0.78 6.80 -1.16
N LYS A 244 0.81 5.96 -2.22
CA LYS A 244 -0.32 5.75 -3.16
C LYS A 244 -1.61 5.38 -2.43
N TYR A 245 -1.51 4.55 -1.39
CA TYR A 245 -2.64 4.09 -0.59
C TYR A 245 -2.91 4.92 0.68
N ARG A 246 -2.10 5.95 0.99
CA ARG A 246 -2.12 6.65 2.29
C ARG A 246 -3.47 7.23 2.65
N ILE A 247 -4.14 7.89 1.71
CA ILE A 247 -5.45 8.52 1.94
C ILE A 247 -6.58 7.47 1.96
N VAL A 248 -6.55 6.53 1.02
CA VAL A 248 -7.57 5.46 0.91
C VAL A 248 -7.62 4.62 2.17
N LEU A 249 -6.51 3.99 2.58
CA LEU A 249 -6.47 3.10 3.74
C LEU A 249 -6.72 3.86 5.07
N LYS A 250 -6.35 5.14 5.14
CA LYS A 250 -6.71 6.00 6.28
C LYS A 250 -8.23 6.19 6.39
N ILE A 251 -8.91 6.50 5.30
CA ILE A 251 -10.37 6.72 5.29
C ILE A 251 -11.11 5.42 5.59
N GLU A 252 -10.67 4.28 5.04
CA GLU A 252 -11.22 2.96 5.37
C GLU A 252 -11.08 2.63 6.86
N LYS A 253 -9.92 2.94 7.46
CA LYS A 253 -9.67 2.76 8.90
C LYS A 253 -10.60 3.62 9.76
N GLU A 254 -10.77 4.89 9.40
CA GLU A 254 -11.66 5.82 10.09
C GLU A 254 -13.14 5.36 10.02
N ASP A 255 -13.58 4.84 8.88
CA ASP A 255 -14.91 4.28 8.67
C ASP A 255 -15.12 2.97 9.47
N ALA A 256 -14.16 2.04 9.42
CA ALA A 256 -14.20 0.80 10.20
C ALA A 256 -14.23 1.06 11.72
N ASP A 257 -13.45 2.03 12.21
CA ASP A 257 -13.49 2.49 13.60
C ASP A 257 -14.81 3.19 13.95
N SER A 258 -15.41 3.93 13.01
CA SER A 258 -16.73 4.54 13.17
C SER A 258 -17.83 3.49 13.30
N LYS A 259 -17.88 2.52 12.37
CA LYS A 259 -18.79 1.37 12.38
C LYS A 259 -18.65 0.55 13.67
N SER A 260 -17.42 0.23 14.07
CA SER A 260 -17.11 -0.46 15.33
C SER A 260 -17.63 0.28 16.57
N ARG A 261 -17.49 1.61 16.61
CA ARG A 261 -18.01 2.45 17.72
C ARG A 261 -19.55 2.47 17.73
N MET A 262 -20.18 2.56 16.56
CA MET A 262 -21.64 2.54 16.42
C MET A 262 -22.24 1.19 16.83
N GLU A 263 -21.62 0.07 16.45
CA GLU A 263 -22.05 -1.27 16.85
C GLU A 263 -21.96 -1.46 18.37
N ARG A 264 -20.83 -1.09 18.99
CA ARG A 264 -20.67 -1.12 20.46
C ARG A 264 -21.73 -0.27 21.18
N ARG A 265 -22.14 0.86 20.61
CA ARG A 265 -23.25 1.69 21.15
C ARG A 265 -24.60 0.96 21.02
N ARG A 266 -24.91 0.41 19.84
CA ARG A 266 -26.14 -0.38 19.61
C ARG A 266 -26.24 -1.59 20.56
N ALA A 267 -25.16 -2.36 20.71
CA ALA A 267 -25.10 -3.51 21.60
C ALA A 267 -25.33 -3.14 23.08
N ARG A 268 -24.82 -1.98 23.53
CA ARG A 268 -25.07 -1.46 24.89
C ARG A 268 -26.52 -1.01 25.10
N MET A 269 -27.15 -0.40 24.10
CA MET A 269 -28.56 0.01 24.18
C MET A 269 -29.50 -1.21 24.19
N GLY A 270 -29.26 -2.19 23.31
CA GLY A 270 -30.06 -3.43 23.24
C GLY A 270 -30.04 -4.26 24.53
N ARG A 271 -28.96 -4.20 25.32
CA ARG A 271 -28.88 -4.87 26.63
C ARG A 271 -29.74 -4.19 27.71
N LYS A 272 -29.93 -2.86 27.66
CA LYS A 272 -30.71 -2.13 28.68
C LYS A 272 -32.21 -2.41 28.64
N PHE A 273 -32.75 -2.86 27.49
CA PHE A 273 -34.17 -3.22 27.35
C PHE A 273 -34.50 -4.66 27.79
N LYS A 274 -33.51 -5.47 28.18
CA LYS A 274 -33.69 -6.86 28.65
C LYS A 274 -33.32 -7.09 30.12
N GLN A 275 -33.17 -6.04 30.93
CA GLN A 275 -33.19 -6.19 32.39
C GLN A 275 -34.63 -6.38 32.89
N PRO A 276 -34.85 -7.16 33.97
CA PRO A 276 -36.08 -7.95 34.07
C PRO A 276 -37.25 -7.18 34.69
N GLN A 277 -38.46 -7.37 34.15
CA GLN A 277 -39.72 -7.06 34.85
C GLN A 277 -39.99 -7.99 36.07
N HIS A 278 -38.98 -8.74 36.55
CA HIS A 278 -39.15 -9.80 37.55
C HIS A 278 -39.22 -9.27 39.00
N GLU A 279 -38.93 -7.99 39.26
CA GLU A 279 -39.01 -7.42 40.62
C GLU A 279 -40.32 -6.66 40.93
N LEU A 280 -41.21 -6.44 39.95
CA LEU A 280 -42.47 -5.70 40.15
C LEU A 280 -43.71 -6.57 40.44
N ARG A 281 -43.56 -7.88 40.66
CA ARG A 281 -44.67 -8.80 40.96
C ARG A 281 -44.93 -9.12 42.44
N SER A 282 -44.26 -8.46 43.39
CA SER A 282 -44.42 -8.73 44.84
C SER A 282 -45.23 -7.69 45.63
N LYS A 283 -45.73 -6.61 45.02
CA LYS A 283 -46.49 -5.55 45.72
C LYS A 283 -47.71 -5.05 44.93
N LYS A 284 -48.73 -5.89 44.77
CA LYS A 284 -50.10 -5.44 44.45
C LYS A 284 -51.19 -6.47 44.78
N GLU A 285 -51.26 -6.88 46.04
CA GLU A 285 -52.54 -7.27 46.63
C GLU A 285 -53.14 -6.09 47.40
N VAL A 286 -54.48 -6.07 47.51
CA VAL A 286 -55.28 -5.16 48.36
C VAL A 286 -55.25 -3.65 47.98
N LYS A 287 -56.02 -3.28 46.95
CA LYS A 287 -57.34 -2.63 47.18
C LYS A 287 -58.21 -2.59 45.92
N LYS A 288 -59.52 -2.70 46.16
CA LYS A 288 -60.63 -2.85 45.20
C LYS A 288 -61.56 -1.63 45.36
N VAL A 289 -62.52 -1.46 44.44
CA VAL A 289 -63.57 -0.40 44.44
C VAL A 289 -62.96 0.99 44.13
N VAL A 290 -63.51 1.87 43.27
CA VAL A 290 -64.91 2.16 42.91
C VAL A 290 -65.06 2.37 41.37
N GLU A 291 -66.29 2.19 40.89
CA GLU A 291 -66.77 2.50 39.53
C GLU A 291 -66.71 4.00 39.18
N GLY A 292 -66.89 4.32 37.89
CA GLY A 292 -67.78 5.42 37.50
C GLY A 292 -67.25 6.47 36.53
N MET A 293 -68.01 6.62 35.45
CA MET A 293 -68.31 7.90 34.75
C MET A 293 -67.21 8.62 33.97
N ASP A 294 -67.28 8.41 32.65
CA ASP A 294 -67.75 9.41 31.68
C ASP A 294 -67.05 10.78 31.47
N MET A 295 -66.91 11.04 30.17
CA MET A 295 -67.06 12.32 29.46
C MET A 295 -65.92 13.37 29.43
N ALA A 296 -65.45 13.56 28.19
CA ALA A 296 -65.28 14.84 27.50
C ALA A 296 -64.18 15.85 27.92
N GLY A 297 -63.46 16.32 26.88
CA GLY A 297 -63.01 17.70 26.75
C GLY A 297 -61.69 18.07 27.44
N GLY A 298 -60.70 18.52 26.65
CA GLY A 298 -59.47 19.08 27.21
C GLY A 298 -58.32 19.21 26.23
N GLU A 299 -58.40 20.15 25.29
CA GLU A 299 -57.19 20.61 24.59
C GLU A 299 -56.22 21.24 25.61
N VAL A 300 -54.97 20.78 25.64
CA VAL A 300 -53.87 21.51 26.30
C VAL A 300 -52.70 21.63 25.34
N LYS A 301 -52.65 22.74 24.60
CA LYS A 301 -51.47 23.17 23.86
C LYS A 301 -50.34 23.43 24.86
N LYS A 302 -49.37 22.51 24.95
CA LYS A 302 -48.06 22.83 25.54
C LYS A 302 -47.25 23.63 24.53
N VAL A 303 -47.29 24.95 24.68
CA VAL A 303 -46.32 25.86 24.08
C VAL A 303 -44.95 25.55 24.68
N VAL A 304 -44.03 25.07 23.84
CA VAL A 304 -42.60 25.04 24.16
C VAL A 304 -42.04 26.39 23.73
N PRO A 305 -41.37 27.16 24.62
CA PRO A 305 -40.78 28.43 24.21
C PRO A 305 -39.58 28.17 23.29
N VAL A 306 -39.65 28.76 22.10
CA VAL A 306 -38.51 28.92 21.20
C VAL A 306 -37.69 30.10 21.71
N ALA A 307 -36.44 29.85 22.11
CA ALA A 307 -35.45 30.89 22.39
C ALA A 307 -34.03 30.32 22.23
N GLU A 308 -33.13 31.16 21.73
CA GLU A 308 -31.66 31.06 21.86
C GLU A 308 -30.96 29.82 21.26
N GLN A 309 -30.88 29.74 19.93
CA GLN A 309 -29.68 29.22 19.24
C GLN A 309 -29.54 29.68 17.77
N GLN A 310 -29.73 30.98 17.50
CA GLN A 310 -29.43 31.60 16.20
C GLN A 310 -28.88 33.03 16.38
N GLU A 311 -27.67 33.18 16.92
CA GLU A 311 -26.96 34.46 16.87
C GLU A 311 -25.43 34.28 16.87
N GLU A 312 -24.91 33.49 15.93
CA GLU A 312 -23.46 33.39 15.66
C GLU A 312 -23.15 33.19 14.17
N GLN A 313 -23.92 33.85 13.29
CA GLN A 313 -23.68 33.92 11.83
C GLN A 313 -23.96 35.33 11.29
N ALA A 314 -23.22 36.33 11.79
CA ALA A 314 -23.36 37.73 11.33
C ALA A 314 -22.02 38.48 11.19
N ILE A 315 -20.91 37.76 10.95
CA ILE A 315 -19.64 38.35 10.46
C ILE A 315 -19.08 37.51 9.29
N SER A 316 -19.92 37.24 8.29
CA SER A 316 -19.46 36.84 6.97
C SER A 316 -19.39 38.10 6.11
N GLY A 317 -18.21 38.72 6.05
CA GLY A 317 -17.98 39.83 5.13
C GLY A 317 -18.19 39.36 3.69
N HIS A 318 -18.79 40.21 2.86
CA HIS A 318 -18.81 40.00 1.41
C HIS A 318 -17.37 39.98 0.87
N GLN A 319 -16.76 38.81 0.83
CA GLN A 319 -15.65 38.55 -0.07
C GLN A 319 -16.24 38.33 -1.46
N ASP A 320 -15.69 39.03 -2.44
CA ASP A 320 -16.08 38.89 -3.82
C ASP A 320 -15.84 37.41 -4.26
N PRO A 321 -16.79 36.72 -4.90
CA PRO A 321 -16.55 35.36 -5.39
C PRO A 321 -15.31 35.26 -6.30
N GLN A 322 -14.93 36.36 -6.96
CA GLN A 322 -13.70 36.44 -7.75
C GLN A 322 -12.42 36.37 -6.88
N ASP A 323 -12.42 36.97 -5.69
CA ASP A 323 -11.31 36.88 -4.72
C ASP A 323 -11.16 35.48 -4.13
N GLN A 324 -12.28 34.78 -3.86
CA GLN A 324 -12.21 33.39 -3.37
C GLN A 324 -11.58 32.44 -4.39
N LEU A 325 -11.89 32.63 -5.68
CA LEU A 325 -11.35 31.80 -6.76
C LEU A 325 -9.85 32.09 -6.99
N LEU A 326 -9.44 33.36 -6.90
CA LEU A 326 -8.02 33.76 -6.85
C LEU A 326 -7.29 33.15 -5.65
N GLN A 327 -7.90 33.20 -4.46
CA GLN A 327 -7.28 32.69 -3.23
C GLN A 327 -7.12 31.16 -3.28
N TYR A 328 -8.09 30.44 -3.85
CA TYR A 328 -8.02 28.99 -4.08
C TYR A 328 -6.91 28.63 -5.09
N ALA A 329 -6.83 29.34 -6.22
CA ALA A 329 -5.79 29.12 -7.23
C ALA A 329 -4.37 29.35 -6.66
N LEU A 330 -4.20 30.40 -5.86
CA LEU A 330 -2.92 30.75 -5.22
C LEU A 330 -2.53 29.71 -4.15
N GLU A 331 -3.49 29.19 -3.38
CA GLU A 331 -3.26 28.08 -2.45
C GLU A 331 -2.86 26.80 -3.19
N TRP A 332 -3.47 26.51 -4.34
CA TRP A 332 -3.17 25.35 -5.19
C TRP A 332 -1.76 25.44 -5.78
N GLN A 333 -1.36 26.62 -6.25
CA GLN A 333 -0.01 26.90 -6.74
C GLN A 333 1.04 26.68 -5.63
N ILE A 334 0.80 27.20 -4.42
CA ILE A 334 1.69 27.00 -3.26
C ILE A 334 1.80 25.50 -2.90
N LYS A 335 0.69 24.76 -2.90
CA LYS A 335 0.70 23.30 -2.64
C LYS A 335 1.53 22.56 -3.69
N THR A 336 1.35 22.88 -4.97
CA THR A 336 2.09 22.27 -6.09
C THR A 336 3.58 22.56 -6.00
N GLN A 337 3.96 23.80 -5.68
CA GLN A 337 5.35 24.18 -5.46
C GLN A 337 5.98 23.41 -4.29
N ARG A 338 5.30 23.25 -3.16
CA ARG A 338 5.82 22.44 -2.04
C ARG A 338 6.02 20.97 -2.41
N VAL A 339 5.12 20.39 -3.22
CA VAL A 339 5.27 19.02 -3.72
C VAL A 339 6.47 18.90 -4.67
N SER A 340 6.71 19.89 -5.54
CA SER A 340 7.87 19.89 -6.44
C SER A 340 9.19 20.07 -5.69
N GLU A 341 9.24 20.98 -4.70
CA GLU A 341 10.37 21.20 -3.79
C GLU A 341 10.68 19.94 -2.97
N TYR A 342 9.67 19.30 -2.37
CA TYR A 342 9.85 18.04 -1.63
C TYR A 342 10.33 16.91 -2.55
N SER A 343 9.83 16.84 -3.79
CA SER A 343 10.26 15.87 -4.80
C SER A 343 11.70 16.14 -5.28
N GLN A 344 12.14 17.40 -5.33
CA GLN A 344 13.55 17.74 -5.55
C GLN A 344 14.42 17.40 -4.35
N TYR A 345 13.95 17.67 -3.13
CA TYR A 345 14.64 17.31 -1.89
C TYR A 345 14.89 15.80 -1.82
N LEU A 346 13.86 14.96 -2.02
CA LEU A 346 14.00 13.49 -2.04
C LEU A 346 14.97 13.02 -3.13
N ARG A 347 14.91 13.59 -4.34
CA ARG A 347 15.86 13.27 -5.43
C ARG A 347 17.30 13.67 -5.09
N SER A 348 17.51 14.82 -4.46
CA SER A 348 18.84 15.27 -4.03
C SER A 348 19.40 14.41 -2.88
N MET A 349 18.56 14.01 -1.92
CA MET A 349 18.90 13.08 -0.84
C MET A 349 19.28 11.70 -1.40
N ALA A 350 18.50 11.16 -2.33
CA ALA A 350 18.82 9.89 -3.00
C ALA A 350 20.15 9.96 -3.76
N SER A 351 20.40 11.05 -4.50
CA SER A 351 21.68 11.27 -5.20
C SER A 351 22.86 11.40 -4.24
N ARG A 352 22.67 12.06 -3.09
CA ARG A 352 23.72 12.20 -2.06
C ARG A 352 24.05 10.87 -1.39
N ASN A 353 23.03 10.06 -1.07
CA ASN A 353 23.23 8.71 -0.54
C ASN A 353 23.94 7.80 -1.56
N ALA A 354 23.60 7.89 -2.84
CA ALA A 354 24.29 7.15 -3.90
C ALA A 354 25.79 7.54 -3.99
N ARG A 355 26.13 8.82 -3.87
CA ARG A 355 27.55 9.27 -3.84
C ARG A 355 28.31 8.72 -2.64
N TYR A 356 27.73 8.76 -1.43
CA TYR A 356 28.37 8.17 -0.25
C TYR A 356 28.61 6.66 -0.39
N LEU A 357 27.72 5.93 -1.08
CA LEU A 357 27.88 4.50 -1.36
C LEU A 357 29.00 4.21 -2.37
N VAL A 358 29.20 5.08 -3.35
CA VAL A 358 30.33 5.00 -4.28
C VAL A 358 31.65 5.41 -3.60
N GLU A 359 31.67 6.48 -2.81
CA GLU A 359 32.89 6.93 -2.12
C GLU A 359 33.37 5.94 -1.04
N SER A 360 32.44 5.29 -0.33
CA SER A 360 32.78 4.24 0.64
C SER A 360 33.29 2.95 0.00
N THR A 361 32.90 2.64 -1.25
CA THR A 361 33.45 1.49 -1.99
C THR A 361 34.81 1.79 -2.62
N THR A 362 35.09 3.02 -3.06
CA THR A 362 36.41 3.40 -3.60
C THR A 362 37.46 3.60 -2.51
N SER A 363 37.10 4.20 -1.36
CA SER A 363 38.03 4.44 -0.24
C SER A 363 38.48 3.17 0.51
N SER A 364 37.75 2.06 0.35
CA SER A 364 38.11 0.78 0.99
C SER A 364 39.21 -0.01 0.25
N ASN A 365 39.56 0.40 -0.98
CA ASN A 365 40.45 -0.37 -1.84
C ASN A 365 41.95 0.00 -1.72
N ASP A 366 42.31 0.92 -0.81
CA ASP A 366 43.69 1.39 -0.58
C ASP A 366 44.35 0.76 0.68
N MET A 367 43.77 -0.34 1.19
CA MET A 367 44.34 -1.13 2.28
C MET A 367 45.48 -2.06 1.80
N ARG A 368 46.68 -1.46 1.67
CA ARG A 368 48.01 -2.11 1.79
C ARG A 368 48.25 -3.43 1.01
N MET A 369 48.93 -3.31 -0.13
CA MET A 369 49.98 -4.29 -0.52
C MET A 369 51.30 -3.94 0.22
N GLY A 370 51.28 -4.10 1.55
CA GLY A 370 52.43 -3.82 2.42
C GLY A 370 53.35 -5.02 2.56
N ASN A 371 54.38 -5.09 1.71
CA ASN A 371 55.40 -6.14 1.74
C ASN A 371 56.21 -6.11 3.06
N SER A 372 56.11 -7.16 3.89
CA SER A 372 56.97 -7.32 5.06
C SER A 372 57.23 -8.79 5.39
N ASN A 373 58.44 -9.27 5.04
CA ASN A 373 59.04 -10.44 5.68
C ASN A 373 59.38 -10.09 7.13
N GLY A 374 58.85 -10.82 8.09
CA GLY A 374 59.16 -10.67 9.52
C GLY A 374 58.87 -11.97 10.26
N ALA A 375 59.90 -12.58 10.84
CA ALA A 375 59.75 -13.79 11.63
C ALA A 375 59.05 -13.46 12.96
N VAL A 376 58.10 -14.30 13.37
CA VAL A 376 57.46 -14.20 14.69
C VAL A 376 58.15 -15.18 15.62
N GLN A 377 58.82 -14.65 16.65
CA GLN A 377 59.26 -15.45 17.79
C GLN A 377 58.05 -15.83 18.64
N TYR A 378 58.09 -17.03 19.20
CA TYR A 378 57.28 -17.37 20.37
C TYR A 378 57.83 -16.60 21.58
N ASP A 379 56.94 -16.05 22.40
CA ASP A 379 57.21 -15.85 23.82
C ASP A 379 55.97 -16.36 24.58
N ASP A 380 56.22 -17.32 25.47
CA ASP A 380 55.25 -17.77 26.45
C ASP A 380 55.00 -16.66 27.48
N ASN A 381 53.78 -16.56 28.00
CA ASN A 381 53.61 -16.18 29.40
C ASN A 381 52.29 -16.73 29.95
N GLU A 382 52.42 -17.32 31.14
CA GLU A 382 51.35 -18.02 31.86
C GLU A 382 50.47 -17.04 32.67
N ASP A 383 49.34 -17.58 33.14
CA ASP A 383 48.67 -17.22 34.39
C ASP A 383 48.45 -15.75 34.77
N THR A 384 47.18 -15.31 34.72
CA THR A 384 46.54 -14.95 36.00
C THR A 384 45.05 -15.30 36.08
N ASN A 385 44.76 -16.05 37.13
CA ASN A 385 43.50 -16.66 37.57
C ASN A 385 42.44 -15.66 38.12
N MET A 386 41.24 -16.19 38.43
CA MET A 386 40.21 -15.72 39.39
C MET A 386 39.01 -14.83 38.96
N ALA A 387 37.85 -15.51 38.85
CA ALA A 387 36.59 -15.26 39.57
C ALA A 387 35.75 -13.97 39.37
N GLY A 388 34.45 -14.12 39.06
CA GLY A 388 33.46 -13.02 39.07
C GLY A 388 31.98 -13.46 39.10
N ARG A 389 31.23 -13.02 40.13
CA ARG A 389 29.86 -13.46 40.53
C ARG A 389 28.98 -12.23 40.86
N VAL A 390 27.64 -12.18 40.75
CA VAL A 390 26.59 -13.15 40.33
C VAL A 390 25.26 -12.39 40.03
N PHE A 391 24.32 -12.98 39.26
CA PHE A 391 22.89 -12.54 39.13
C PHE A 391 22.67 -11.18 38.39
N TRP A 392 21.50 -10.88 37.79
CA TRP A 392 20.14 -10.90 38.36
C TRP A 392 19.03 -11.43 37.46
N MET A 393 17.96 -11.91 38.12
CA MET A 393 16.65 -12.23 37.59
C MET A 393 15.64 -11.21 38.15
N ARG A 394 14.79 -10.62 37.30
CA ARG A 394 13.33 -10.58 37.49
C ARG A 394 12.60 -10.07 36.26
#